data_AF-A0AAV5DWU9-F1
#
_entry.id   AF-A0AAV5DWU9-F1
#
_cell.length_a   1.000
_cell.length_b   1.000
_cell.length_c   1.000
_cell.angle_alpha   90.00
_cell.angle_beta   90.00
_cell.angle_gamma   90.00
#
_symmetry.space_group_name_H-M   'P 1'
#
loop_
_entity.id
_entity.type
_entity.pdbx_description
1 polymer ?
#
loop_
_entity_poly.entity_id
_entity_poly.type
_entity_poly.pdbx_seq_one_letter_code
_entity_poly.pdbx_strand_id
1 'polypeptide(L)'
;MANKLTSWAIQEIEAIQRRFLWADNDSSVRGKCAVAWPTITMPKDLGGLGITNLRLAGIAMRTRWLWLQKTDQDHAWADLQLQVEPKVQALFNASVSVHIGDGQRTMFWTDRWINGKGVANLAPTLFQLIGTRNKRTLTVAEALQGRS
;
A
#
# COMPACT_ATOMS: atom_id res chain seq x y z
N MET A 1 -2.16 3.04 -15.97
CA MET A 1 -1.49 2.13 -15.00
C MET A 1 -0.78 2.99 -13.97
N ALA A 2 -1.14 2.90 -12.68
CA ALA A 2 -0.46 3.67 -11.64
C ALA A 2 0.83 2.96 -11.25
N ASN A 3 1.94 3.37 -11.88
CA ASN A 3 3.23 2.70 -11.71
C ASN A 3 3.99 3.23 -10.49
N LYS A 4 4.84 2.37 -9.95
CA LYS A 4 5.84 2.74 -8.94
C LYS A 4 6.75 3.82 -9.51
N LEU A 5 6.93 4.91 -8.77
CA LEU A 5 7.89 5.95 -9.11
C LEU A 5 9.29 5.33 -9.24
N THR A 6 9.98 5.60 -10.34
CA THR A 6 11.30 5.05 -10.61
C THR A 6 12.33 5.55 -9.61
N SER A 7 13.36 4.74 -9.34
CA SER A 7 14.42 5.09 -8.39
C SER A 7 15.16 6.37 -8.80
N TRP A 8 15.41 6.56 -10.09
CA TRP A 8 16.08 7.75 -10.61
C TRP A 8 15.25 9.01 -10.35
N ALA A 9 13.93 8.98 -10.56
CA ALA A 9 13.08 10.16 -10.35
C ALA A 9 13.05 10.55 -8.87
N ILE A 10 13.01 9.56 -7.97
CA ILE A 10 13.12 9.81 -6.52
C ILE A 10 14.48 10.46 -6.21
N GLN A 11 15.57 9.92 -6.77
CA GLN A 11 16.91 10.46 -6.53
C GLN A 11 17.05 11.90 -7.02
N GLU A 12 16.49 12.23 -8.19
CA GLU A 12 16.49 13.60 -8.73
C GLU A 12 15.71 14.57 -7.85
N ILE A 13 14.50 14.20 -7.43
CA ILE A 13 13.71 15.05 -6.54
C ILE A 13 14.42 15.22 -5.20
N GLU A 14 14.95 14.15 -4.61
CA GLU A 14 15.74 14.24 -3.38
C GLU A 14 17.00 15.10 -3.57
N ALA A 15 17.64 15.06 -4.75
CA ALA A 15 18.80 15.90 -5.05
C ALA A 15 18.42 17.38 -5.13
N ILE A 16 17.25 17.72 -5.67
CA ILE A 16 16.72 19.09 -5.68
C ILE A 16 16.41 19.55 -4.25
N GLN A 17 15.72 18.70 -3.46
CA GLN A 17 15.41 19.01 -2.06
C GLN A 17 16.66 19.19 -1.21
N ARG A 18 17.70 18.36 -1.41
CA ARG A 18 18.99 18.51 -0.73
C ARG A 18 19.72 19.78 -1.14
N ARG A 19 19.73 20.13 -2.43
CA ARG A 19 20.32 21.38 -2.92
C ARG A 19 19.65 22.59 -2.28
N PHE A 20 18.33 22.61 -2.24
CA PHE A 20 17.57 23.68 -1.59
C PHE A 20 17.95 23.87 -0.11
N LEU A 21 18.16 22.79 0.63
CA LEU A 21 18.45 22.86 2.07
C LEU A 21 19.92 23.18 2.39
N TRP A 22 20.87 22.71 1.58
CA TRP A 22 22.28 22.65 1.96
C TRP A 22 23.25 23.32 0.97
N ALA A 23 22.81 23.65 -0.24
CA ALA A 23 23.73 24.11 -1.29
C ALA A 23 23.67 25.61 -1.60
N ASP A 24 22.71 26.36 -1.08
CA ASP A 24 22.51 27.79 -1.43
C ASP A 24 22.59 27.99 -2.99
N ASN A 25 23.30 29.01 -3.48
CA ASN A 25 23.54 29.23 -4.92
C ASN A 25 24.58 28.28 -5.55
N ASP A 26 25.15 27.38 -4.78
CA ASP A 26 26.25 26.52 -5.22
C ASP A 26 25.71 25.20 -5.81
N SER A 27 26.37 24.68 -6.84
CA SER A 27 25.87 23.49 -7.56
C SER A 27 26.10 22.17 -6.81
N SER A 28 26.95 22.16 -5.79
CA SER A 28 27.37 20.95 -5.07
C SER A 28 26.85 20.89 -3.63
N VAL A 29 26.22 19.76 -3.30
CA VAL A 29 25.76 19.38 -1.94
C VAL A 29 26.84 18.59 -1.18
N ARG A 30 27.87 18.09 -1.87
CA ARG A 30 28.84 17.14 -1.30
C ARG A 30 29.63 17.80 -0.16
N GLY A 31 29.58 17.19 1.03
CA GLY A 31 30.26 17.70 2.23
C GLY A 31 29.50 18.79 3.00
N LYS A 32 28.37 19.28 2.49
CA LYS A 32 27.55 20.32 3.14
C LYS A 32 26.38 19.75 3.95
N CYS A 33 25.97 18.50 3.71
CA CYS A 33 24.90 17.85 4.47
C CYS A 33 25.33 17.61 5.93
N ALA A 34 24.80 18.40 6.87
CA ALA A 34 25.05 18.16 8.29
C ALA A 34 24.15 17.07 8.88
N VAL A 35 23.03 16.72 8.22
CA VAL A 35 22.08 15.70 8.69
C VAL A 35 21.79 14.68 7.59
N ALA A 36 21.73 13.40 7.97
CA ALA A 36 21.39 12.32 7.06
C ALA A 36 19.96 12.45 6.52
N TRP A 37 19.77 12.13 5.24
CA TRP A 37 18.47 12.27 4.58
C TRP A 37 17.31 11.53 5.26
N PRO A 38 17.48 10.26 5.71
CA PRO A 38 16.40 9.55 6.40
C PRO A 38 15.91 10.27 7.66
N THR A 39 16.82 10.88 8.43
CA THR A 39 16.53 11.65 9.64
C THR A 39 15.71 12.90 9.34
N ILE A 40 16.07 13.62 8.27
CA ILE A 40 15.34 14.81 7.82
C ILE A 40 13.89 14.47 7.44
N THR A 41 13.69 13.31 6.83
CA THR A 41 12.35 12.89 6.37
C THR A 41 11.44 12.33 7.46
N MET A 42 11.92 12.25 8.71
CA MET A 42 11.09 11.83 9.83
C MET A 42 10.11 12.93 10.25
N PRO A 43 8.98 12.56 10.91
CA PRO A 43 8.09 13.52 11.55
C PRO A 43 8.82 14.45 12.52
N LYS A 44 8.31 15.67 12.68
CA LYS A 44 8.87 16.68 13.58
C LYS A 44 8.89 16.20 15.04
N ASP A 45 7.87 15.45 15.44
CA ASP A 45 7.75 14.87 16.78
C ASP A 45 8.84 13.81 17.08
N LEU A 46 9.46 13.26 16.04
CA LEU A 46 10.57 12.31 16.15
C LEU A 46 11.93 12.97 15.85
N GLY A 47 12.00 14.30 15.85
CA GLY A 47 13.24 15.05 15.63
C GLY A 47 13.66 15.22 14.16
N GLY A 48 12.78 14.92 13.21
CA GLY A 48 12.99 15.22 11.79
C GLY A 48 12.50 16.61 11.38
N LEU A 49 12.67 16.98 10.11
CA LEU A 49 12.13 18.24 9.57
C LEU A 49 10.69 18.09 9.03
N GLY A 50 10.16 16.87 9.00
CA GLY A 50 8.84 16.58 8.44
C GLY A 50 8.79 16.59 6.91
N ILE A 51 9.95 16.52 6.24
CA ILE A 51 10.00 16.42 4.78
C ILE A 51 9.46 15.06 4.35
N THR A 52 8.54 15.04 3.39
CA THR A 52 7.90 13.81 2.96
C THR A 52 8.91 12.84 2.34
N ASN A 53 9.03 11.66 2.94
CA ASN A 53 9.76 10.55 2.33
C ASN A 53 8.99 10.04 1.10
N LEU A 54 9.49 10.33 -0.10
CA LEU A 54 8.82 10.01 -1.38
C LEU A 54 8.56 8.51 -1.55
N ARG A 55 9.41 7.64 -0.99
CA ARG A 55 9.22 6.19 -1.06
C ARG A 55 8.03 5.76 -0.21
N LEU A 56 7.92 6.27 1.01
CA LEU A 56 6.80 5.98 1.91
C LEU A 56 5.50 6.61 1.39
N ALA A 57 5.54 7.85 0.92
CA ALA A 57 4.40 8.50 0.30
C ALA A 57 3.88 7.72 -0.92
N GLY A 58 4.79 7.21 -1.76
CA GLY A 58 4.41 6.35 -2.89
C GLY A 58 3.76 5.04 -2.46
N ILE A 59 4.18 4.43 -1.36
CA ILE A 59 3.52 3.24 -0.79
C ILE A 59 2.12 3.62 -0.28
N ALA A 60 2.01 4.68 0.53
CA ALA A 60 0.76 5.13 1.11
C ALA A 60 -0.28 5.46 0.04
N MET A 61 0.13 6.13 -1.04
CA MET A 61 -0.75 6.44 -2.17
C MET A 61 -1.26 5.18 -2.85
N ARG A 62 -0.40 4.19 -3.12
CA ARG A 62 -0.83 2.91 -3.70
C ARG A 62 -1.75 2.13 -2.77
N THR A 63 -1.51 2.16 -1.45
CA THR A 63 -2.41 1.58 -0.46
C THR A 63 -3.76 2.30 -0.44
N ARG A 64 -3.79 3.62 -0.59
CA ARG A 64 -5.05 4.39 -0.74
C ARG A 64 -5.82 4.00 -2.00
N TRP A 65 -5.14 3.75 -3.11
CA TRP A 65 -5.82 3.28 -4.33
C TRP A 65 -6.47 1.90 -4.16
N LEU A 66 -5.83 0.97 -3.45
CA LEU A 66 -6.44 -0.31 -3.08
C LEU A 66 -7.71 -0.14 -2.24
N TRP A 67 -7.70 0.83 -1.32
CA TRP A 67 -8.88 1.17 -0.54
C TRP A 67 -10.01 1.69 -1.43
N LEU A 68 -9.72 2.66 -2.31
CA LEU A 68 -10.71 3.21 -3.23
C LEU A 68 -11.32 2.14 -4.12
N GLN A 69 -10.53 1.21 -4.68
CA GLN A 69 -11.06 0.10 -5.49
C GLN A 69 -12.01 -0.83 -4.72
N LYS A 70 -11.83 -0.94 -3.40
CA LYS A 70 -12.69 -1.75 -2.53
C LYS A 70 -13.96 -1.02 -2.10
N THR A 71 -13.89 0.29 -1.87
CA THR A 71 -15.03 1.06 -1.33
C THR A 71 -15.87 1.75 -2.38
N ASP A 72 -15.29 2.07 -3.53
CA ASP A 72 -15.84 3.03 -4.48
C ASP A 72 -15.63 2.53 -5.92
N GLN A 73 -16.62 1.77 -6.39
CA GLN A 73 -16.60 1.11 -7.69
C GLN A 73 -17.34 1.89 -8.79
N ASP A 74 -18.06 2.96 -8.43
CA ASP A 74 -18.89 3.72 -9.37
C ASP A 74 -18.10 4.82 -10.10
N HIS A 75 -16.81 4.93 -9.79
CA HIS A 75 -15.92 5.92 -10.36
C HIS A 75 -14.87 5.30 -11.27
N ALA A 76 -14.37 6.10 -12.22
CA ALA A 76 -13.47 5.66 -13.30
C ALA A 76 -12.15 5.02 -12.81
N TRP A 77 -11.80 5.16 -11.53
CA TRP A 77 -10.63 4.53 -10.93
C TRP A 77 -10.87 3.09 -10.46
N ALA A 78 -12.11 2.59 -10.45
CA ALA A 78 -12.40 1.20 -10.11
C ALA A 78 -11.60 0.24 -10.99
N ASP A 79 -11.55 0.51 -12.29
CA ASP A 79 -10.86 -0.29 -13.30
C ASP A 79 -9.38 0.07 -13.48
N LEU A 80 -8.85 0.95 -12.63
CA LEU A 80 -7.46 1.36 -12.73
C LEU A 80 -6.54 0.15 -12.48
N GLN A 81 -5.79 -0.25 -13.49
CA GLN A 81 -4.79 -1.30 -13.31
C GLN A 81 -3.66 -0.80 -12.40
N LEU A 82 -3.63 -1.31 -11.16
CA LEU A 82 -2.62 -1.05 -10.16
C LEU A 82 -1.58 -2.18 -10.19
N GLN A 83 -0.30 -1.81 -10.35
CA GLN A 83 0.82 -2.73 -10.11
C GLN A 83 1.10 -2.74 -8.61
N VAL A 84 0.52 -3.71 -7.91
CA VAL A 84 0.57 -3.78 -6.44
C VAL A 84 1.82 -4.55 -6.01
N GLU A 85 2.78 -3.85 -5.43
CA GLU A 85 3.94 -4.50 -4.79
C GLU A 85 3.48 -5.32 -3.56
N PRO A 86 4.09 -6.48 -3.26
CA PRO A 86 3.70 -7.32 -2.12
C PRO A 86 3.65 -6.56 -0.78
N LYS A 87 4.60 -5.63 -0.56
CA LYS A 87 4.61 -4.77 0.64
C LYS A 87 3.39 -3.83 0.75
N VAL A 88 2.89 -3.33 -0.38
CA VAL A 88 1.70 -2.45 -0.42
C VAL A 88 0.46 -3.27 -0.09
N GLN A 89 0.35 -4.47 -0.66
CA GLN A 89 -0.72 -5.41 -0.33
C GLN A 89 -0.68 -5.82 1.14
N ALA A 90 0.51 -6.13 1.68
CA ALA A 90 0.68 -6.48 3.08
C ALA A 90 0.27 -5.33 4.00
N LEU A 91 0.68 -4.09 3.70
CA LEU A 91 0.27 -2.91 4.45
C LEU A 91 -1.24 -2.69 4.41
N PHE A 92 -1.86 -2.84 3.22
CA PHE A 92 -3.30 -2.75 3.06
C PHE A 92 -4.03 -3.80 3.90
N ASN A 93 -3.64 -5.07 3.77
CA ASN A 93 -4.21 -6.16 4.56
C ASN A 93 -4.01 -5.95 6.07
N ALA A 94 -2.87 -5.40 6.49
CA ALA A 94 -2.60 -5.12 7.90
C ALA A 94 -3.52 -4.01 8.45
N SER A 95 -3.84 -3.02 7.63
CA SER A 95 -4.52 -1.78 8.04
C SER A 95 -6.04 -1.81 7.88
N VAL A 96 -6.58 -2.76 7.11
CA VAL A 96 -8.00 -2.80 6.74
C VAL A 96 -8.68 -4.05 7.29
N SER A 97 -9.90 -3.87 7.79
CA SER A 97 -10.84 -4.95 8.10
C SER A 97 -12.14 -4.74 7.32
N VAL A 98 -12.88 -5.82 7.09
CA VAL A 98 -14.12 -5.77 6.31
C VAL A 98 -15.27 -6.18 7.22
N HIS A 99 -16.31 -5.34 7.26
CA HIS A 99 -17.59 -5.70 7.87
C HIS A 99 -18.48 -6.26 6.76
N ILE A 100 -19.01 -7.46 6.96
CA ILE A 100 -19.80 -8.14 5.93
C ILE A 100 -21.19 -7.50 5.85
N GLY A 101 -21.56 -7.05 4.65
CA GLY A 101 -22.94 -6.78 4.27
C GLY A 101 -23.56 -7.99 3.57
N ASP A 102 -23.73 -7.90 2.25
CA ASP A 102 -24.24 -8.99 1.40
C ASP A 102 -23.20 -10.10 1.10
N GLY A 103 -21.92 -9.85 1.41
CA GLY A 103 -20.81 -10.77 1.18
C GLY A 103 -20.34 -10.89 -0.27
N GLN A 104 -20.97 -10.21 -1.24
CA GLN A 104 -20.69 -10.36 -2.67
C GLN A 104 -19.33 -9.75 -3.07
N ARG A 105 -18.85 -8.78 -2.29
CA ARG A 105 -17.60 -8.04 -2.57
C ARG A 105 -16.44 -8.40 -1.64
N THR A 106 -16.69 -9.31 -0.70
CA THR A 106 -15.71 -9.73 0.30
C THR A 106 -15.11 -11.06 -0.13
N MET A 107 -13.80 -11.12 -0.30
CA MET A 107 -13.10 -12.36 -0.66
C MET A 107 -13.03 -13.28 0.56
N PHE A 108 -13.51 -14.51 0.41
CA PHE A 108 -13.62 -15.45 1.51
C PHE A 108 -12.27 -15.75 2.17
N TRP A 109 -11.22 -15.99 1.36
CA TRP A 109 -9.94 -16.43 1.89
C TRP A 109 -9.02 -15.29 2.37
N THR A 110 -8.98 -14.19 1.61
CA THR A 110 -7.94 -13.16 1.76
C THR A 110 -8.40 -11.94 2.55
N ASP A 111 -9.68 -11.57 2.50
CA ASP A 111 -10.17 -10.38 3.19
C ASP A 111 -10.33 -10.67 4.69
N ARG A 112 -10.16 -9.64 5.52
CA ARG A 112 -10.16 -9.75 7.00
C ARG A 112 -11.54 -9.51 7.58
N TRP A 113 -12.46 -10.42 7.30
CA TRP A 113 -13.88 -10.29 7.63
C TRP A 113 -14.33 -11.04 8.89
N ILE A 114 -13.48 -11.90 9.47
CA ILE A 114 -13.77 -12.66 10.70
C ILE A 114 -13.04 -12.00 11.87
N ASN A 115 -13.71 -11.13 12.62
CA ASN A 115 -13.12 -10.43 13.77
C ASN A 115 -11.78 -9.74 13.42
N GLY A 116 -11.72 -9.10 12.25
CA GLY A 116 -10.49 -8.48 11.74
C GLY A 116 -9.39 -9.49 11.34
N LYS A 117 -9.72 -10.75 11.09
CA LYS A 117 -8.82 -11.77 10.55
C LYS A 117 -9.40 -12.38 9.28
N GLY A 118 -8.52 -12.79 8.37
CA GLY A 118 -8.90 -13.54 7.16
C GLY A 118 -8.73 -15.03 7.38
N VAL A 119 -9.46 -15.85 6.62
CA VAL A 119 -9.40 -17.32 6.75
C VAL A 119 -7.98 -17.83 6.50
N ALA A 120 -7.23 -17.22 5.58
CA ALA A 120 -5.83 -17.58 5.33
C ALA A 120 -4.93 -17.45 6.57
N ASN A 121 -5.25 -16.53 7.50
CA ASN A 121 -4.50 -16.37 8.75
C ASN A 121 -4.98 -17.34 9.84
N LEU A 122 -6.26 -17.71 9.81
CA LEU A 122 -6.85 -18.64 10.79
C LEU A 122 -6.51 -20.10 10.47
N ALA A 123 -6.48 -20.46 9.19
CA ALA A 123 -6.25 -21.82 8.71
C ALA A 123 -5.24 -21.83 7.53
N PRO A 124 -3.95 -21.55 7.79
CA PRO A 124 -2.94 -21.43 6.74
C PRO A 124 -2.69 -22.75 5.99
N THR A 125 -2.79 -23.90 6.69
CA THR A 125 -2.65 -25.23 6.09
C THR A 125 -3.77 -25.52 5.09
N LEU A 126 -5.02 -25.22 5.47
CA LEU A 126 -6.17 -25.34 4.57
C LEU A 126 -6.01 -24.41 3.37
N PHE A 127 -5.62 -23.15 3.60
CA PHE A 127 -5.40 -22.20 2.52
C PHE A 127 -4.36 -22.72 1.50
N GLN A 128 -3.29 -23.38 1.92
CA GLN A 128 -2.30 -23.94 1.00
C GLN A 128 -2.91 -24.95 0.01
N LEU A 129 -3.87 -25.76 0.46
CA LEU A 129 -4.53 -26.80 -0.34
C LEU A 129 -5.51 -26.24 -1.39
N ILE A 130 -5.97 -25.00 -1.24
CA ILE A 130 -6.96 -24.40 -2.14
C ILE A 130 -6.30 -23.92 -3.44
N GLY A 131 -6.93 -24.22 -4.58
CA GLY A 131 -6.49 -23.75 -5.88
C GLY A 131 -6.47 -22.22 -6.01
N THR A 132 -5.50 -21.68 -6.75
CA THR A 132 -5.26 -20.24 -6.90
C THR A 132 -6.49 -19.46 -7.37
N ARG A 133 -7.34 -20.05 -8.21
CA ARG A 133 -8.60 -19.42 -8.65
C ARG A 133 -9.52 -19.14 -7.46
N ASN A 134 -9.85 -20.18 -6.67
CA ASN A 134 -10.75 -20.05 -5.51
C ASN A 134 -10.18 -19.08 -4.46
N LYS A 135 -8.86 -19.04 -4.26
CA LYS A 135 -8.23 -18.06 -3.36
C LYS A 135 -8.51 -16.60 -3.75
N ARG A 136 -8.69 -16.33 -5.05
CA ARG A 136 -8.77 -14.96 -5.61
C ARG A 136 -10.18 -14.54 -6.00
N THR A 137 -11.09 -15.48 -6.23
CA THR A 137 -12.42 -15.17 -6.76
C THR A 137 -13.57 -15.54 -5.84
N LEU A 138 -13.38 -16.48 -4.91
CA LEU A 138 -14.48 -16.95 -4.06
C LEU A 138 -14.90 -15.85 -3.08
N THR A 139 -16.14 -15.40 -3.21
CA THR A 139 -16.72 -14.40 -2.30
C THR A 139 -17.28 -15.05 -1.03
N VAL A 140 -17.50 -14.26 0.01
CA VAL A 140 -18.17 -14.73 1.23
C VAL A 140 -19.61 -15.14 0.94
N ALA A 141 -20.32 -14.40 0.08
CA ALA A 141 -21.68 -14.76 -0.34
C ALA A 141 -21.73 -16.15 -0.99
N GLU A 142 -20.85 -16.41 -1.96
CA GLU A 142 -20.76 -17.70 -2.66
C GLU A 142 -20.37 -18.84 -1.72
N ALA A 143 -19.45 -18.59 -0.79
CA ALA A 143 -18.98 -19.60 0.15
C ALA A 143 -20.05 -20.00 1.18
N LEU A 144 -20.87 -19.04 1.63
CA LEU A 144 -21.88 -19.25 2.66
C LEU A 144 -23.23 -19.75 2.10
N GLN A 145 -23.53 -19.49 0.83
CA GLN A 145 -24.77 -19.96 0.19
C GLN A 145 -24.73 -21.46 -0.19
N GLY A 146 -23.57 -22.12 -0.06
CA GLY A 146 -23.41 -23.55 -0.28
C GLY A 146 -23.40 -23.91 -1.77
N ARG A 147 -22.39 -24.68 -2.19
CA ARG A 147 -22.53 -25.54 -3.38
C ARG A 147 -23.41 -26.71 -2.96
N SER A 148 -24.72 -26.58 -3.14
CA SER A 148 -25.65 -27.72 -3.09
C SER A 148 -25.28 -28.75 -4.14
#